data_AF-A0A1Y1RCI2-F1
#
_entry.id   AF-A0A1Y1RCI2-F1
#
_cell.length_a   1.000
_cell.length_b   1.000
_cell.length_c   1.000
_cell.angle_alpha   90.00
_cell.angle_beta   90.00
_cell.angle_gamma   90.00
#
_symmetry.space_group_name_H-M   'P 1'
#
loop_
_entity.id
_entity.type
_entity.pdbx_description
1 polymer ?
#
loop_
_entity_poly.entity_id
_entity_poly.type
_entity_poly.pdbx_seq_one_letter_code
_entity_poly.pdbx_strand_id
1 'polypeptide(L)'
;MRGISWIWLLLLLAGCGESDKSLTQERVVKEYAIELLSQDIFYFPAKKESNESVVYQPLQPLDFIFVGHDSNSSESMLANVIPGHYTHMLMYLGKDEEGFAYGVEMNTEENAGYQFDAQGVRIDGRLFVYCLGSDFGEKECPQDLYHFGLETYDYMWARRLKPSLHERLSRHRGEIVSTIRQDLVNRYPIQIPFHFGIETPLTKILPLVDDGRENGADCTAYFVSLLEEVAGICLQDVRIDAAQLQDYYLNDPVGKEAVIPAEYNPLSAGDLHISDLFSKMGYSIADTTRQTACEGDRNVTGIPIPDRLYHSPDMVDIVP
;
A
#
# COMPACT_ATOMS: atom_id res chain seq x y z
N MET A 1 0.71 62.76 21.66
CA MET A 1 1.03 62.40 20.26
C MET A 1 -0.01 61.40 19.81
N ARG A 2 -0.97 61.83 18.98
CA ARG A 2 -1.25 61.31 17.62
C ARG A 2 -1.39 59.77 17.61
N GLY A 3 -2.52 59.11 17.42
CA GLY A 3 -3.79 59.50 16.79
C GLY A 3 -4.00 58.70 15.51
N ILE A 4 -5.26 58.27 15.30
CA ILE A 4 -5.95 57.92 14.04
C ILE A 4 -6.31 56.43 13.83
N SER A 5 -7.61 56.27 13.60
CA SER A 5 -8.47 55.14 13.26
C SER A 5 -8.83 55.19 11.77
N TRP A 6 -8.99 54.06 11.07
CA TRP A 6 -9.77 53.82 9.82
C TRP A 6 -9.92 52.28 9.70
N ILE A 7 -11.05 51.56 9.71
CA ILE A 7 -12.32 51.52 8.94
C ILE A 7 -12.16 51.30 7.41
N TRP A 8 -12.95 50.33 6.90
CA TRP A 8 -13.34 49.94 5.51
C TRP A 8 -12.54 48.74 4.94
N LEU A 9 -13.09 47.57 4.57
CA LEU A 9 -14.34 47.13 3.91
C LEU A 9 -14.35 47.29 2.37
N LEU A 10 -14.24 46.13 1.69
CA LEU A 10 -14.85 45.70 0.40
C LEU A 10 -14.29 46.11 -1.01
N LEU A 11 -14.04 45.05 -1.80
CA LEU A 11 -14.42 44.77 -3.22
C LEU A 11 -13.49 45.13 -4.42
N LEU A 12 -13.06 44.05 -5.09
CA LEU A 12 -13.18 43.70 -6.53
C LEU A 12 -12.24 44.26 -7.62
N LEU A 13 -11.52 43.29 -8.21
CA LEU A 13 -11.38 42.94 -9.64
C LEU A 13 -10.22 43.49 -10.52
N ALA A 14 -9.48 42.49 -11.02
CA ALA A 14 -8.99 42.27 -12.39
C ALA A 14 -7.54 42.65 -12.76
N GLY A 15 -6.78 41.64 -13.24
CA GLY A 15 -5.85 41.81 -14.37
C GLY A 15 -4.47 41.12 -14.28
N CYS A 16 -4.43 39.81 -14.55
CA CYS A 16 -3.38 38.98 -15.17
C CYS A 16 -1.87 39.31 -15.09
N GLY A 17 -1.09 38.31 -14.65
CA GLY A 17 0.35 38.17 -14.94
C GLY A 17 0.99 37.00 -14.18
N GLU A 18 1.18 35.88 -14.88
CA GLU A 18 1.66 34.53 -14.48
C GLU A 18 2.96 34.53 -13.64
N SER A 19 3.13 33.65 -12.65
CA SER A 19 3.43 32.23 -12.83
C SER A 19 3.26 31.52 -11.48
N ASP A 20 2.15 30.80 -11.31
CA ASP A 20 1.96 29.85 -10.23
C ASP A 20 1.60 28.49 -10.87
N LYS A 21 2.62 27.79 -11.37
CA LYS A 21 2.51 26.45 -11.94
C LYS A 21 2.61 25.39 -10.84
N SER A 22 1.78 25.47 -9.81
CA SER A 22 1.77 24.46 -8.73
C SER A 22 0.39 23.90 -8.37
N LEU A 23 -0.67 24.29 -9.10
CA LEU A 23 -2.02 23.75 -8.94
C LEU A 23 -2.68 23.58 -10.32
N THR A 24 -2.37 22.49 -11.01
CA THR A 24 -3.30 21.89 -11.99
C THR A 24 -3.74 20.55 -11.43
N GLN A 25 -4.83 20.65 -10.68
CA GLN A 25 -5.49 19.67 -9.83
C GLN A 25 -6.76 19.12 -10.50
N GLU A 26 -6.89 19.17 -11.84
CA GLU A 26 -8.25 19.21 -12.42
C GLU A 26 -8.71 18.02 -13.28
N ARG A 27 -7.93 16.94 -13.48
CA ARG A 27 -8.31 16.05 -14.59
C ARG A 27 -8.28 14.54 -14.46
N VAL A 28 -7.99 13.91 -13.33
CA VAL A 28 -7.81 12.45 -13.43
C VAL A 28 -8.42 11.49 -12.44
N VAL A 29 -9.15 12.03 -11.47
CA VAL A 29 -10.54 11.69 -11.20
C VAL A 29 -11.06 12.97 -10.54
N LYS A 30 -12.07 13.68 -11.03
CA LYS A 30 -12.59 14.86 -10.29
C LYS A 30 -13.20 14.36 -8.97
N GLU A 31 -12.35 14.31 -7.94
CA GLU A 31 -12.55 13.94 -6.53
C GLU A 31 -13.00 12.50 -6.21
N TYR A 32 -12.39 11.50 -6.85
CA TYR A 32 -12.60 10.08 -6.53
C TYR A 32 -14.01 9.57 -6.84
N ALA A 33 -14.53 9.91 -8.02
CA ALA A 33 -15.71 9.28 -8.61
C ALA A 33 -15.45 7.80 -9.01
N ILE A 34 -14.73 7.05 -8.18
CA ILE A 34 -14.38 5.65 -8.40
C ILE A 34 -15.63 4.75 -8.42
N GLU A 35 -16.73 5.23 -7.85
CA GLU A 35 -18.05 4.62 -7.95
C GLU A 35 -18.63 4.64 -9.38
N LEU A 36 -18.17 5.57 -10.23
CA LEU A 36 -18.60 5.68 -11.63
C LEU A 36 -17.82 4.77 -12.58
N LEU A 37 -16.72 4.17 -12.11
CA LEU A 37 -15.92 3.26 -12.92
C LEU A 37 -16.76 2.05 -13.34
N SER A 38 -16.70 1.75 -14.65
CA SER A 38 -17.37 0.60 -15.24
C SER A 38 -16.74 -0.70 -14.73
N GLN A 39 -17.53 -1.77 -14.78
CA GLN A 39 -17.09 -3.11 -14.36
C GLN A 39 -16.56 -3.94 -15.54
N ASP A 40 -16.16 -3.27 -16.61
CA ASP A 40 -15.69 -3.95 -17.81
C ASP A 40 -14.34 -4.64 -17.53
N ILE A 41 -14.12 -5.73 -18.27
CA ILE A 41 -12.85 -6.45 -18.23
C ILE A 41 -11.76 -5.53 -18.74
N PHE A 42 -10.63 -5.54 -18.06
CA PHE A 42 -9.41 -4.86 -18.49
C PHE A 42 -8.33 -5.90 -18.81
N TYR A 43 -7.77 -5.82 -20.02
CA TYR A 43 -6.64 -6.67 -20.44
C TYR A 43 -5.33 -6.05 -19.99
N PHE A 44 -4.90 -6.45 -18.80
CA PHE A 44 -3.77 -5.89 -18.07
C PHE A 44 -2.43 -6.52 -18.49
N PRO A 45 -1.40 -5.72 -18.84
CA PRO A 45 -0.06 -6.25 -19.11
C PRO A 45 0.58 -6.77 -17.82
N ALA A 46 0.88 -8.06 -17.78
CA ALA A 46 1.44 -8.76 -16.63
C ALA A 46 2.68 -9.56 -17.00
N LYS A 47 3.56 -9.77 -16.03
CA LYS A 47 4.84 -10.47 -16.16
C LYS A 47 5.22 -11.05 -14.81
N LYS A 48 5.41 -12.37 -14.71
CA LYS A 48 5.68 -13.03 -13.41
C LYS A 48 7.07 -12.74 -12.87
N GLU A 49 8.03 -12.59 -13.78
CA GLU A 49 9.47 -12.49 -13.49
C GLU A 49 10.10 -11.50 -14.47
N SER A 50 11.16 -10.80 -14.07
CA SER A 50 11.82 -9.74 -14.87
C SER A 50 12.36 -10.20 -16.25
N ASN A 51 12.50 -11.49 -16.48
CA ASN A 51 12.95 -12.07 -17.75
C ASN A 51 11.83 -12.69 -18.60
N GLU A 52 10.58 -12.71 -18.12
CA GLU A 52 9.45 -13.27 -18.85
C GLU A 52 8.83 -12.30 -19.86
N SER A 53 8.12 -12.85 -20.85
CA SER A 53 7.33 -12.07 -21.80
C SER A 53 6.06 -11.52 -21.15
N VAL A 54 5.63 -10.33 -21.58
CA VAL A 54 4.34 -9.77 -21.16
C VAL A 54 3.18 -10.64 -21.64
N VAL A 55 2.26 -10.95 -20.73
CA VAL A 55 1.00 -11.64 -20.97
C VAL A 55 -0.14 -10.72 -20.55
N TYR A 56 -1.26 -10.73 -21.27
CA TYR A 56 -2.42 -9.92 -20.91
C TYR A 56 -3.42 -10.72 -20.08
N GLN A 57 -3.63 -10.31 -18.82
CA GLN A 57 -4.57 -10.94 -17.90
C GLN A 57 -5.93 -10.20 -17.92
N PRO A 58 -7.07 -10.89 -18.10
CA PRO A 58 -8.40 -10.28 -18.10
C PRO A 58 -8.88 -9.98 -16.67
N LEU A 59 -8.55 -8.78 -16.17
CA LEU A 59 -8.93 -8.34 -14.84
C LEU A 59 -10.41 -8.00 -14.76
N GLN A 60 -11.01 -8.34 -13.63
CA GLN A 60 -12.33 -7.93 -13.18
C GLN A 60 -12.17 -7.04 -11.95
N PRO A 61 -13.08 -6.07 -11.72
CA PRO A 61 -13.01 -5.23 -10.53
C PRO A 61 -12.85 -6.07 -9.26
N LEU A 62 -12.04 -5.56 -8.34
CA LEU A 62 -11.66 -6.20 -7.07
C LEU A 62 -10.66 -7.36 -7.22
N ASP A 63 -10.04 -7.52 -8.39
CA ASP A 63 -8.84 -8.33 -8.57
C ASP A 63 -7.62 -7.64 -7.93
N PHE A 64 -6.67 -8.45 -7.49
CA PHE A 64 -5.44 -7.99 -6.86
C PHE A 64 -4.28 -8.08 -7.85
N ILE A 65 -3.50 -7.01 -7.92
CA ILE A 65 -2.27 -6.92 -8.69
C ILE A 65 -1.13 -6.89 -7.70
N PHE A 66 -0.18 -7.81 -7.82
CA PHE A 66 0.99 -7.92 -6.98
C PHE A 66 2.21 -7.48 -7.76
N VAL A 67 3.06 -6.64 -7.17
CA VAL A 67 4.27 -6.13 -7.83
C VAL A 67 5.49 -6.20 -6.93
N GLY A 68 6.66 -6.16 -7.56
CA GLY A 68 7.93 -6.05 -6.88
C GLY A 68 9.07 -5.78 -7.84
N HIS A 69 10.28 -5.72 -7.28
CA HIS A 69 11.52 -5.46 -7.99
C HIS A 69 12.52 -6.60 -7.85
N ASP A 70 13.44 -6.68 -8.80
CA ASP A 70 14.65 -7.44 -8.61
C ASP A 70 15.49 -6.78 -7.50
N SER A 71 16.21 -7.59 -6.72
CA SER A 71 16.96 -7.16 -5.52
C SER A 71 18.08 -6.13 -5.75
N ASN A 72 18.28 -5.65 -6.99
CA ASN A 72 19.30 -4.69 -7.38
C ASN A 72 18.77 -3.27 -7.67
N SER A 73 17.47 -2.97 -7.52
CA SER A 73 16.90 -1.64 -7.76
C SER A 73 17.13 -0.68 -6.57
N SER A 74 17.06 0.65 -6.75
CA SER A 74 17.24 1.62 -5.64
C SER A 74 16.12 1.59 -4.60
N GLU A 75 14.93 1.08 -4.97
CA GLU A 75 13.84 0.75 -4.04
C GLU A 75 14.12 -0.51 -3.21
N SER A 76 15.18 -1.27 -3.53
CA SER A 76 15.55 -2.51 -2.83
C SER A 76 15.72 -2.36 -1.31
N MET A 77 16.04 -1.16 -0.81
CA MET A 77 16.24 -0.94 0.62
C MET A 77 14.95 -1.12 1.43
N LEU A 78 13.78 -0.74 0.88
CA LEU A 78 12.47 -1.03 1.48
C LEU A 78 11.96 -2.42 1.08
N ALA A 79 12.25 -2.86 -0.15
CA ALA A 79 11.83 -4.17 -0.65
C ALA A 79 12.28 -5.32 0.26
N ASN A 80 13.52 -5.28 0.77
CA ASN A 80 14.05 -6.33 1.64
C ASN A 80 13.44 -6.32 3.05
N VAL A 81 12.72 -5.26 3.44
CA VAL A 81 12.02 -5.19 4.72
C VAL A 81 10.74 -6.03 4.67
N ILE A 82 10.08 -6.12 3.52
CA ILE A 82 8.84 -6.89 3.36
C ILE A 82 9.20 -8.31 2.91
N PRO A 83 8.88 -9.36 3.70
CA PRO A 83 9.23 -10.72 3.31
C PRO A 83 8.51 -11.19 2.04
N GLY A 84 9.28 -11.71 1.09
CA GLY A 84 8.76 -12.42 -0.08
C GLY A 84 9.18 -11.82 -1.41
N HIS A 85 8.56 -12.31 -2.49
CA HIS A 85 8.82 -11.83 -3.84
C HIS A 85 8.09 -10.50 -4.06
N TYR A 86 6.80 -10.43 -3.72
CA TYR A 86 6.01 -9.22 -3.88
C TYR A 86 6.14 -8.28 -2.67
N THR A 87 6.32 -6.99 -2.95
CA THR A 87 6.49 -5.95 -1.94
C THR A 87 5.29 -5.01 -1.86
N HIS A 88 4.50 -4.95 -2.93
CA HIS A 88 3.35 -4.06 -3.07
C HIS A 88 2.14 -4.79 -3.68
N MET A 89 0.95 -4.23 -3.44
CA MET A 89 -0.30 -4.78 -3.92
C MET A 89 -1.35 -3.71 -4.17
N LEU A 90 -2.06 -3.83 -5.29
CA LEU A 90 -3.14 -2.95 -5.71
C LEU A 90 -4.43 -3.74 -5.86
N MET A 91 -5.54 -3.01 -5.73
CA MET A 91 -6.85 -3.52 -6.12
C MET A 91 -7.33 -2.82 -7.40
N TYR A 92 -7.68 -3.58 -8.43
CA TYR A 92 -8.28 -3.03 -9.66
C TYR A 92 -9.71 -2.57 -9.38
N LEU A 93 -10.06 -1.34 -9.79
CA LEU A 93 -11.35 -0.72 -9.47
C LEU A 93 -12.36 -0.73 -10.64
N GLY A 94 -11.87 -0.61 -11.87
CA GLY A 94 -12.69 -0.52 -13.08
C GLY A 94 -12.11 0.43 -14.12
N LYS A 95 -12.91 0.74 -15.16
CA LYS A 95 -12.54 1.64 -16.26
C LYS A 95 -13.37 2.92 -16.28
N ASP A 96 -12.80 4.02 -16.78
CA ASP A 96 -13.58 5.22 -17.08
C ASP A 96 -14.28 5.13 -18.45
N GLU A 97 -15.01 6.20 -18.80
CA GLU A 97 -15.72 6.32 -20.08
C GLU A 97 -14.79 6.42 -21.29
N GLU A 98 -13.52 6.78 -21.08
CA GLU A 98 -12.50 6.86 -22.12
C GLU A 98 -11.76 5.53 -22.34
N GLY A 99 -12.01 4.55 -21.46
CA GLY A 99 -11.46 3.21 -21.51
C GLY A 99 -10.12 3.05 -20.79
N PHE A 100 -9.73 3.98 -19.92
CA PHE A 100 -8.57 3.83 -19.04
C PHE A 100 -8.94 3.04 -17.79
N ALA A 101 -8.08 2.11 -17.39
CA ALA A 101 -8.23 1.28 -16.21
C ALA A 101 -7.55 1.93 -14.99
N TYR A 102 -8.15 1.74 -13.82
CA TYR A 102 -7.65 2.33 -12.58
C TYR A 102 -7.51 1.29 -11.47
N GLY A 103 -6.41 1.39 -10.72
CA GLY A 103 -6.14 0.64 -9.50
C GLY A 103 -6.00 1.57 -8.29
N VAL A 104 -6.04 1.01 -7.09
CA VAL A 104 -5.77 1.75 -5.85
C VAL A 104 -4.69 1.04 -5.05
N GLU A 105 -3.79 1.83 -4.44
CA GLU A 105 -2.67 1.37 -3.60
C GLU A 105 -2.42 2.33 -2.44
N MET A 106 -1.73 1.85 -1.41
CA MET A 106 -1.01 2.71 -0.45
C MET A 106 0.42 2.94 -0.91
N ASN A 107 0.83 4.20 -1.09
CA ASN A 107 2.17 4.55 -1.55
C ASN A 107 2.84 5.57 -0.61
N THR A 108 4.16 5.42 -0.45
CA THR A 108 5.04 6.23 0.42
C THR A 108 5.87 7.28 -0.31
N GLU A 109 6.12 7.13 -1.61
CA GLU A 109 7.09 7.89 -2.42
C GLU A 109 6.83 9.40 -2.50
N GLU A 110 5.57 9.82 -2.37
CA GLU A 110 5.21 11.23 -2.49
C GLU A 110 5.37 12.07 -1.21
N ASN A 111 5.80 11.48 -0.10
CA ASN A 111 5.56 12.07 1.21
C ASN A 111 6.80 12.71 1.84
N ALA A 112 6.58 13.92 2.35
CA ALA A 112 7.60 14.78 2.92
C ALA A 112 7.66 14.74 4.47
N GLY A 113 6.98 13.77 5.10
CA GLY A 113 6.79 13.77 6.55
C GLY A 113 7.05 12.42 7.20
N TYR A 114 7.92 12.48 8.20
CA TYR A 114 8.27 11.40 9.11
C TYR A 114 7.95 11.91 10.51
N GLN A 115 7.22 11.13 11.29
CA GLN A 115 6.98 11.42 12.69
C GLN A 115 7.49 10.27 13.54
N PHE A 116 8.43 10.59 14.41
CA PHE A 116 8.87 9.72 15.49
C PHE A 116 8.20 10.18 16.78
N ASP A 117 7.38 9.33 17.38
CA ASP A 117 6.75 9.61 18.68
C ASP A 117 6.77 8.38 19.60
N ALA A 118 6.15 8.51 20.78
CA ALA A 118 6.02 7.42 21.74
C ALA A 118 5.15 6.25 21.24
N GLN A 119 4.53 6.37 20.05
CA GLN A 119 3.72 5.37 19.36
C GLN A 119 4.42 4.80 18.11
N GLY A 120 5.59 5.32 17.73
CA GLY A 120 6.57 4.63 16.87
C GLY A 120 7.08 5.45 15.72
N VAL A 121 7.44 4.74 14.65
CA VAL A 121 7.74 5.34 13.35
C VAL A 121 6.44 5.42 12.55
N ARG A 122 6.00 6.64 12.25
CA ARG A 122 4.96 6.90 11.26
C ARG A 122 5.57 7.55 10.03
N ILE A 123 5.23 7.00 8.87
CA ILE A 123 5.56 7.56 7.56
C ILE A 123 4.28 8.16 7.01
N ASP A 124 4.32 9.37 6.46
CA ASP A 124 3.11 10.07 5.98
C ASP A 124 2.58 9.54 4.62
N GLY A 125 2.67 8.23 4.36
CA GLY A 125 2.06 7.59 3.19
C GLY A 125 0.54 7.70 3.19
N ARG A 126 -0.09 7.59 2.00
CA ARG A 126 -1.55 7.59 1.89
C ARG A 126 -2.05 6.70 0.76
N LEU A 127 -3.36 6.50 0.74
CA LEU A 127 -4.04 5.79 -0.34
C LEU A 127 -4.07 6.67 -1.61
N PHE A 128 -3.75 6.08 -2.77
CA PHE A 128 -3.70 6.74 -4.08
C PHE A 128 -4.41 5.90 -5.15
N VAL A 129 -4.95 6.59 -6.16
CA VAL A 129 -5.52 5.96 -7.35
C VAL A 129 -4.51 6.11 -8.48
N TYR A 130 -4.18 4.97 -9.10
CA TYR A 130 -3.25 4.86 -10.22
C TYR A 130 -4.00 4.56 -11.50
N CYS A 131 -3.53 5.13 -12.61
CA CYS A 131 -3.94 4.69 -13.92
C CYS A 131 -3.03 3.54 -14.39
N LEU A 132 -3.68 2.47 -14.87
CA LEU A 132 -3.05 1.23 -15.34
C LEU A 132 -2.92 1.17 -16.88
N GLY A 133 -3.37 2.21 -17.58
CA GLY A 133 -3.42 2.29 -19.05
C GLY A 133 -4.75 1.82 -19.63
N SER A 134 -4.80 1.67 -20.95
CA SER A 134 -5.95 1.07 -21.65
C SER A 134 -5.70 -0.41 -21.98
N ASP A 135 -6.74 -1.10 -22.44
CA ASP A 135 -6.64 -2.50 -22.89
C ASP A 135 -5.45 -2.70 -23.84
N PHE A 136 -4.73 -3.80 -23.63
CA PHE A 136 -3.58 -4.21 -24.45
C PHE A 136 -2.47 -3.14 -24.58
N GLY A 137 -2.44 -2.13 -23.70
CA GLY A 137 -1.50 -1.02 -23.79
C GLY A 137 -1.72 -0.12 -25.01
N GLU A 138 -2.93 -0.06 -25.57
CA GLU A 138 -3.22 0.76 -26.77
C GLU A 138 -3.00 2.26 -26.57
N LYS A 139 -3.19 2.75 -25.34
CA LYS A 139 -3.00 4.14 -24.94
C LYS A 139 -2.31 4.21 -23.58
N GLU A 140 -1.34 5.10 -23.50
CA GLU A 140 -0.70 5.49 -22.25
C GLU A 140 -1.64 6.37 -21.41
N CYS A 141 -1.46 6.33 -20.10
CA CYS A 141 -2.16 7.17 -19.16
C CYS A 141 -1.90 8.67 -19.45
N PRO A 142 -2.90 9.55 -19.29
CA PRO A 142 -2.71 10.99 -19.28
C PRO A 142 -1.51 11.44 -18.42
N GLN A 143 -0.71 12.41 -18.87
CA GLN A 143 0.53 12.83 -18.18
C GLN A 143 0.34 13.39 -16.77
N ASP A 144 -0.89 13.79 -16.43
CA ASP A 144 -1.30 14.32 -15.14
C ASP A 144 -1.76 13.25 -14.14
N LEU A 145 -1.60 11.97 -14.50
CA LEU A 145 -1.84 10.83 -13.62
C LEU A 145 -0.60 10.24 -12.99
N TYR A 146 -0.81 9.57 -11.87
CA TYR A 146 0.10 8.53 -11.42
C TYR A 146 0.00 7.32 -12.34
N HIS A 147 1.12 7.03 -13.00
CA HIS A 147 1.25 5.88 -13.90
C HIS A 147 1.74 4.70 -13.07
N PHE A 148 1.16 3.54 -13.35
CA PHE A 148 1.54 2.30 -12.70
C PHE A 148 1.67 1.21 -13.77
N GLY A 149 2.86 0.65 -13.92
CA GLY A 149 3.15 -0.27 -15.01
C GLY A 149 4.54 -0.90 -14.95
N LEU A 150 4.87 -1.64 -16.01
CA LEU A 150 6.13 -2.39 -16.16
C LEU A 150 7.37 -1.49 -16.33
N GLU A 151 7.17 -0.18 -16.49
CA GLU A 151 8.21 0.84 -16.42
C GLU A 151 8.67 1.13 -14.99
N THR A 152 7.81 0.84 -14.01
CA THR A 152 8.10 1.05 -12.59
C THR A 152 8.57 -0.26 -11.95
N TYR A 153 7.88 -1.37 -12.19
CA TYR A 153 8.15 -2.66 -11.53
C TYR A 153 8.78 -3.71 -12.46
N ASP A 154 9.66 -4.53 -11.92
CA ASP A 154 10.35 -5.58 -12.69
C ASP A 154 9.42 -6.76 -13.02
N TYR A 155 8.50 -7.07 -12.10
CA TYR A 155 7.44 -8.04 -12.27
C TYR A 155 6.13 -7.57 -11.63
N MET A 156 5.03 -7.99 -12.24
CA MET A 156 3.69 -7.55 -11.95
C MET A 156 2.71 -8.64 -12.37
N TRP A 157 2.00 -9.23 -11.41
CA TRP A 157 1.09 -10.35 -11.69
C TRP A 157 -0.21 -10.21 -10.93
N ALA A 158 -1.32 -10.49 -11.62
CA ALA A 158 -2.64 -10.40 -11.01
C ALA A 158 -3.17 -11.78 -10.60
N ARG A 159 -3.84 -11.81 -9.44
CA ARG A 159 -4.62 -12.95 -8.96
C ARG A 159 -6.01 -12.50 -8.51
N ARG A 160 -6.95 -13.44 -8.52
CA ARG A 160 -8.33 -13.22 -8.10
C ARG A 160 -8.63 -14.11 -6.88
N LEU A 161 -9.54 -13.66 -6.02
CA LEU A 161 -10.13 -14.55 -5.01
C LEU A 161 -10.82 -15.74 -5.68
N LYS A 162 -10.82 -16.92 -5.05
CA LYS A 162 -11.56 -18.07 -5.56
C LYS A 162 -13.04 -17.69 -5.78
N PRO A 163 -13.74 -18.32 -6.75
CA PRO A 163 -15.03 -17.82 -7.24
C PRO A 163 -16.08 -17.52 -6.15
N SER A 164 -16.16 -18.34 -5.10
CA SER A 164 -17.10 -18.13 -3.99
C SER A 164 -16.78 -16.90 -3.13
N LEU A 165 -15.50 -16.58 -2.94
CA LEU A 165 -15.05 -15.41 -2.20
C LEU A 165 -15.14 -14.15 -3.08
N HIS A 166 -14.78 -14.25 -4.36
CA HIS A 166 -14.93 -13.14 -5.30
C HIS A 166 -16.41 -12.74 -5.43
N GLU A 167 -17.34 -13.70 -5.59
CA GLU A 167 -18.77 -13.41 -5.65
C GLU A 167 -19.26 -12.72 -4.35
N ARG A 168 -18.80 -13.20 -3.19
CA ARG A 168 -19.12 -12.56 -1.90
C ARG A 168 -18.59 -11.13 -1.84
N LEU A 169 -17.40 -10.89 -2.37
CA LEU A 169 -16.79 -9.58 -2.44
C LEU A 169 -17.57 -8.65 -3.39
N SER A 170 -17.93 -9.13 -4.57
CA SER A 170 -18.72 -8.38 -5.56
C SER A 170 -20.08 -7.94 -5.00
N ARG A 171 -20.73 -8.75 -4.14
CA ARG A 171 -21.98 -8.36 -3.46
C ARG A 171 -21.81 -7.17 -2.52
N HIS A 172 -20.61 -6.95 -1.97
CA HIS A 172 -20.28 -5.84 -1.09
C HIS A 172 -19.53 -4.71 -1.83
N ARG A 173 -19.42 -4.76 -3.17
CA ARG A 173 -18.64 -3.78 -3.95
C ARG A 173 -19.00 -2.34 -3.62
N GLY A 174 -20.30 -2.02 -3.49
CA GLY A 174 -20.75 -0.66 -3.18
C GLY A 174 -20.17 -0.14 -1.87
N GLU A 175 -20.15 -0.98 -0.83
CA GLU A 175 -19.58 -0.66 0.49
C GLU A 175 -18.06 -0.55 0.42
N ILE A 176 -17.39 -1.48 -0.26
CA ILE A 176 -15.94 -1.48 -0.47
C ILE A 176 -15.47 -0.21 -1.19
N VAL A 177 -16.08 0.10 -2.32
CA VAL A 177 -15.73 1.28 -3.13
C VAL A 177 -16.06 2.57 -2.37
N SER A 178 -17.21 2.64 -1.69
CA SER A 178 -17.53 3.78 -0.83
C SER A 178 -16.51 3.98 0.29
N THR A 179 -16.04 2.88 0.86
CA THR A 179 -15.06 2.87 1.94
C THR A 179 -13.71 3.37 1.44
N ILE A 180 -13.21 2.80 0.33
CA ILE A 180 -11.98 3.25 -0.36
C ILE A 180 -12.06 4.75 -0.69
N ARG A 181 -13.21 5.21 -1.20
CA ARG A 181 -13.43 6.63 -1.51
C ARG A 181 -13.30 7.50 -0.26
N GLN A 182 -13.89 7.08 0.86
CA GLN A 182 -13.78 7.81 2.12
C GLN A 182 -12.32 7.87 2.60
N ASP A 183 -11.56 6.79 2.47
CA ASP A 183 -10.15 6.75 2.85
C ASP A 183 -9.26 7.62 1.97
N LEU A 184 -9.52 7.65 0.67
CA LEU A 184 -8.88 8.57 -0.27
C LEU A 184 -9.14 10.03 0.13
N VAL A 185 -10.39 10.38 0.43
CA VAL A 185 -10.78 11.74 0.87
C VAL A 185 -10.14 12.09 2.21
N ASN A 186 -10.13 11.15 3.15
CA ASN A 186 -9.58 11.34 4.49
C ASN A 186 -8.06 11.25 4.54
N ARG A 187 -7.40 10.93 3.41
CA ARG A 187 -5.95 10.71 3.32
C ARG A 187 -5.48 9.67 4.34
N TYR A 188 -6.12 8.51 4.30
CA TYR A 188 -5.82 7.40 5.20
C TYR A 188 -4.31 7.11 5.23
N PRO A 189 -3.65 7.17 6.42
CA PRO A 189 -2.19 7.12 6.49
C PRO A 189 -1.65 5.70 6.31
N ILE A 190 -0.42 5.58 5.79
CA ILE A 190 0.35 4.34 5.88
C ILE A 190 0.95 4.24 7.28
N GLN A 191 1.08 3.03 7.81
CA GLN A 191 1.89 2.78 8.99
C GLN A 191 2.74 1.56 8.73
N ILE A 192 4.06 1.69 8.95
CA ILE A 192 4.95 0.53 8.91
C ILE A 192 4.86 -0.13 10.28
N PRO A 193 4.74 -1.46 10.38
CA PRO A 193 4.56 -2.19 11.63
C PRO A 193 5.77 -2.16 12.58
N PHE A 194 6.71 -1.23 12.39
CA PHE A 194 7.99 -1.19 13.08
C PHE A 194 8.05 0.00 14.07
N HIS A 195 7.91 -0.31 15.36
CA HIS A 195 8.01 0.66 16.44
C HIS A 195 9.37 0.58 17.15
N PHE A 196 10.15 1.66 17.15
CA PHE A 196 11.31 1.81 18.03
C PHE A 196 10.93 2.65 19.25
N GLY A 197 11.03 2.10 20.46
CA GLY A 197 10.91 2.90 21.69
C GLY A 197 12.28 3.38 22.14
N ILE A 198 12.56 4.69 22.08
CA ILE A 198 13.81 5.28 22.59
C ILE A 198 13.77 5.42 24.13
N GLU A 199 12.58 5.48 24.73
CA GLU A 199 12.42 5.92 26.13
C GLU A 199 12.48 4.81 27.19
N THR A 200 12.46 3.52 26.84
CA THR A 200 12.56 2.44 27.84
C THR A 200 13.68 1.45 27.53
N PRO A 201 14.89 1.64 28.11
CA PRO A 201 15.99 0.68 28.05
C PRO A 201 15.70 -0.70 28.68
N LEU A 202 14.48 -0.95 29.18
CA LEU A 202 14.12 -2.12 29.97
C LEU A 202 13.45 -3.24 29.15
N THR A 203 12.91 -2.95 27.96
CA THR A 203 12.25 -3.96 27.10
C THR A 203 12.68 -3.80 25.64
N LYS A 204 13.55 -4.70 25.18
CA LYS A 204 14.00 -4.80 23.79
C LYS A 204 13.00 -5.61 22.97
N ILE A 205 11.77 -5.11 22.90
CA ILE A 205 10.67 -5.76 22.20
C ILE A 205 10.19 -4.82 21.11
N LEU A 206 10.07 -5.34 19.90
CA LEU A 206 9.48 -4.69 18.74
C LEU A 206 8.07 -5.24 18.59
N PRO A 207 7.02 -4.46 18.90
CA PRO A 207 5.66 -4.93 18.72
C PRO A 207 5.36 -5.05 17.23
N LEU A 208 4.91 -6.23 16.81
CA LEU A 208 4.33 -6.45 15.50
C LEU A 208 2.86 -5.99 15.57
N VAL A 209 2.58 -4.86 14.96
CA VAL A 209 1.25 -4.23 14.98
C VAL A 209 0.60 -4.44 13.61
N ASP A 210 -0.55 -5.11 13.58
CA ASP A 210 -1.50 -5.03 12.46
C ASP A 210 -2.45 -3.86 12.78
N ASP A 211 -2.05 -2.63 12.45
CA ASP A 211 -2.80 -1.42 12.78
C ASP A 211 -4.03 -1.20 11.90
N GLY A 212 -4.19 -2.00 10.84
CA GLY A 212 -5.49 -2.29 10.24
C GLY A 212 -6.30 -1.01 9.99
N ARG A 213 -7.55 -0.90 10.45
CA ARG A 213 -8.29 0.37 10.30
C ARG A 213 -8.82 0.99 11.59
N GLU A 214 -7.91 1.42 12.45
CA GLU A 214 -7.90 2.75 13.08
C GLU A 214 -6.40 3.13 13.28
N ASN A 215 -5.94 4.26 12.72
CA ASN A 215 -4.58 4.87 12.85
C ASN A 215 -3.54 4.59 11.74
N GLY A 216 -3.84 3.79 10.72
CA GLY A 216 -2.94 3.54 9.58
C GLY A 216 -2.82 2.05 9.25
N ALA A 217 -2.29 1.72 8.08
CA ALA A 217 -2.02 0.34 7.66
C ALA A 217 -0.89 0.28 6.64
N ASP A 218 -0.20 -0.86 6.52
CA ASP A 218 0.57 -1.16 5.32
C ASP A 218 -0.36 -1.53 4.13
N CYS A 219 0.21 -1.60 2.93
CA CYS A 219 -0.55 -1.83 1.69
C CYS A 219 -1.39 -3.13 1.72
N THR A 220 -0.85 -4.22 2.28
CA THR A 220 -1.53 -5.53 2.30
C THR A 220 -2.49 -5.61 3.47
N ALA A 221 -2.10 -5.10 4.63
CA ALA A 221 -2.93 -4.99 5.81
C ALA A 221 -4.22 -4.20 5.55
N TYR A 222 -4.15 -3.10 4.78
CA TYR A 222 -5.34 -2.32 4.40
C TYR A 222 -6.36 -3.16 3.63
N PHE A 223 -5.95 -3.84 2.57
CA PHE A 223 -6.88 -4.62 1.76
C PHE A 223 -7.43 -5.81 2.54
N VAL A 224 -6.58 -6.55 3.26
CA VAL A 224 -7.05 -7.68 4.08
C VAL A 224 -8.04 -7.21 5.15
N SER A 225 -7.77 -6.09 5.82
CA SER A 225 -8.70 -5.45 6.77
C SER A 225 -10.04 -5.12 6.11
N LEU A 226 -10.01 -4.52 4.92
CA LEU A 226 -11.20 -4.14 4.17
C LEU A 226 -12.04 -5.38 3.83
N LEU A 227 -11.42 -6.49 3.43
CA LEU A 227 -12.11 -7.76 3.16
C LEU A 227 -12.74 -8.35 4.42
N GLU A 228 -12.02 -8.31 5.54
CA GLU A 228 -12.47 -8.84 6.82
C GLU A 228 -13.63 -8.01 7.41
N GLU A 229 -13.50 -6.69 7.43
CA GLU A 229 -14.46 -5.79 8.07
C GLU A 229 -15.72 -5.57 7.23
N VAL A 230 -15.57 -5.41 5.90
CA VAL A 230 -16.70 -5.06 5.03
C VAL A 230 -17.37 -6.30 4.44
N ALA A 231 -16.58 -7.28 3.99
CA ALA A 231 -17.12 -8.47 3.34
C ALA A 231 -17.19 -9.70 4.27
N GLY A 232 -16.59 -9.65 5.47
CA GLY A 232 -16.49 -10.79 6.39
C GLY A 232 -15.68 -11.94 5.82
N ILE A 233 -14.72 -11.67 4.93
CA ILE A 233 -13.88 -12.66 4.28
C ILE A 233 -12.58 -12.79 5.09
N CYS A 234 -12.43 -13.92 5.78
CA CYS A 234 -11.22 -14.28 6.50
C CYS A 234 -10.36 -15.16 5.58
N LEU A 235 -9.24 -14.61 5.11
CA LEU A 235 -8.34 -15.33 4.20
C LEU A 235 -7.39 -16.23 4.97
N GLN A 236 -7.11 -17.41 4.40
CA GLN A 236 -6.26 -18.43 5.01
C GLN A 236 -4.80 -18.23 4.63
N ASP A 237 -3.92 -18.44 5.61
CA ASP A 237 -2.46 -18.48 5.47
C ASP A 237 -1.85 -17.20 4.87
N VAL A 238 -2.48 -16.04 5.08
CA VAL A 238 -2.03 -14.75 4.52
C VAL A 238 -1.10 -13.95 5.44
N ARG A 239 -1.00 -14.34 6.71
CA ARG A 239 -0.32 -13.59 7.78
C ARG A 239 0.99 -14.23 8.19
N ILE A 240 2.02 -13.43 8.49
CA ILE A 240 3.29 -13.86 9.09
C ILE A 240 3.33 -13.47 10.57
N ASP A 241 3.59 -14.44 11.45
CA ASP A 241 3.71 -14.18 12.89
C ASP A 241 5.10 -13.64 13.28
N ALA A 242 5.22 -13.14 14.50
CA ALA A 242 6.47 -12.57 15.02
C ALA A 242 7.66 -13.56 14.98
N ALA A 243 7.43 -14.85 15.24
CA ALA A 243 8.49 -15.85 15.26
C ALA A 243 9.01 -16.14 13.84
N GLN A 244 8.10 -16.26 12.87
CA GLN A 244 8.41 -16.44 11.46
C GLN A 244 9.11 -15.22 10.87
N LEU A 245 8.66 -14.02 11.22
CA LEU A 245 9.28 -12.77 10.77
C LEU A 245 10.70 -12.61 11.35
N GLN A 246 10.89 -12.95 12.63
CA GLN A 246 12.22 -12.92 13.24
C GLN A 246 13.15 -13.98 12.62
N ASP A 247 12.63 -15.18 12.30
CA ASP A 247 13.39 -16.23 11.60
C ASP A 247 13.83 -15.77 10.20
N TYR A 248 12.95 -15.08 9.46
CA TYR A 248 13.28 -14.50 8.16
C TYR A 248 14.50 -13.57 8.25
N TYR A 249 14.48 -12.55 9.11
CA TYR A 249 15.61 -11.62 9.22
C TYR A 249 16.90 -12.24 9.79
N LEU A 250 16.78 -13.30 10.62
CA LEU A 250 17.95 -13.94 11.25
C LEU A 250 18.57 -15.04 10.41
N ASN A 251 17.78 -15.74 9.60
CA ASN A 251 18.18 -16.99 8.98
C ASN A 251 18.05 -17.00 7.46
N ASP A 252 17.06 -16.29 6.89
CA ASP A 252 16.88 -16.20 5.44
C ASP A 252 18.00 -15.36 4.78
N PRO A 253 18.60 -15.81 3.66
CA PRO A 253 19.62 -15.04 2.96
C PRO A 253 19.18 -13.65 2.51
N VAL A 254 17.93 -13.48 2.07
CA VAL A 254 17.38 -12.18 1.64
C VAL A 254 17.08 -11.33 2.86
N GLY A 255 16.42 -11.90 3.86
CA GLY A 255 16.05 -11.18 5.09
C GLY A 255 17.26 -10.63 5.86
N LYS A 256 18.42 -11.29 5.80
CA LYS A 256 19.67 -10.79 6.41
C LYS A 256 20.19 -9.50 5.80
N GLU A 257 19.90 -9.27 4.52
CA GLU A 257 20.29 -8.07 3.77
C GLU A 257 19.27 -6.94 3.95
N ALA A 258 18.20 -7.14 4.72
CA ALA A 258 17.26 -6.09 5.05
C ALA A 258 17.92 -5.01 5.91
N VAL A 259 17.96 -3.79 5.39
CA VAL A 259 18.55 -2.61 6.02
C VAL A 259 17.45 -1.64 6.39
N ILE A 260 17.55 -1.03 7.56
CA ILE A 260 16.70 0.08 7.94
C ILE A 260 17.14 1.29 7.09
N PRO A 261 16.24 1.87 6.27
CA PRO A 261 16.57 3.03 5.44
C PRO A 261 17.26 4.13 6.26
N ALA A 262 18.22 4.81 5.64
CA ALA A 262 19.13 5.72 6.33
C ALA A 262 18.40 6.84 7.09
N GLU A 263 17.28 7.31 6.55
CA GLU A 263 16.37 8.28 7.13
C GLU A 263 15.71 7.80 8.44
N TYR A 264 15.59 6.48 8.63
CA TYR A 264 15.01 5.85 9.81
C TYR A 264 16.07 5.20 10.72
N ASN A 265 17.35 5.26 10.34
CA ASN A 265 18.43 4.61 11.06
C ASN A 265 18.88 5.44 12.27
N PRO A 266 18.65 4.97 13.51
CA PRO A 266 18.97 5.73 14.71
C PRO A 266 20.48 5.86 14.97
N LEU A 267 21.33 5.10 14.26
CA LEU A 267 22.76 5.06 14.50
C LEU A 267 23.57 6.03 13.63
N SER A 268 22.95 6.71 12.65
CA SER A 268 23.49 7.84 11.83
C SER A 268 24.86 7.63 11.13
N ALA A 269 25.55 6.52 11.37
CA ALA A 269 26.87 6.20 10.85
C ALA A 269 26.91 4.73 10.40
N GLY A 270 26.47 4.48 9.16
CA GLY A 270 26.51 3.17 8.49
C GLY A 270 25.15 2.48 8.40
N ASP A 271 25.05 1.53 7.48
CA ASP A 271 23.84 0.73 7.26
C ASP A 271 23.53 -0.13 8.49
N LEU A 272 22.29 -0.05 8.99
CA LEU A 272 21.83 -0.87 10.11
C LEU A 272 20.94 -1.98 9.57
N HIS A 273 21.47 -3.20 9.58
CA HIS A 273 20.70 -4.39 9.21
C HIS A 273 19.68 -4.72 10.31
N ILE A 274 18.48 -5.15 9.92
CA ILE A 274 17.45 -5.60 10.87
C ILE A 274 17.97 -6.83 11.66
N SER A 275 18.75 -7.69 11.02
CA SER A 275 19.41 -8.83 11.66
C SER A 275 20.34 -8.45 12.82
N ASP A 276 20.95 -7.26 12.78
CA ASP A 276 21.82 -6.74 13.85
C ASP A 276 21.02 -6.30 15.07
N LEU A 277 19.78 -5.81 14.89
CA LEU A 277 18.88 -5.52 15.99
C LEU A 277 18.64 -6.77 16.85
N PHE A 278 18.36 -7.90 16.18
CA PHE A 278 18.07 -9.16 16.87
C PHE A 278 19.34 -9.81 17.44
N SER A 279 20.36 -9.99 16.60
CA SER A 279 21.53 -10.80 16.95
C SER A 279 22.55 -10.09 17.85
N LYS A 280 22.71 -8.77 17.71
CA LYS A 280 23.73 -7.99 18.44
C LYS A 280 23.12 -7.10 19.51
N MET A 281 21.98 -6.48 19.21
CA MET A 281 21.34 -5.53 20.11
C MET A 281 20.33 -6.19 21.05
N GLY A 282 19.90 -7.43 20.78
CA GLY A 282 19.06 -8.24 21.65
C GLY A 282 17.58 -7.87 21.62
N TYR A 283 17.11 -7.34 20.48
CA TYR A 283 15.68 -7.15 20.24
C TYR A 283 14.98 -8.48 19.95
N SER A 284 13.67 -8.50 20.16
CA SER A 284 12.77 -9.60 19.80
C SER A 284 11.46 -9.03 19.25
N ILE A 285 10.80 -9.74 18.34
CA ILE A 285 9.48 -9.34 17.84
C ILE A 285 8.41 -9.97 18.73
N ALA A 286 7.35 -9.22 19.04
CA ALA A 286 6.19 -9.75 19.76
C ALA A 286 4.90 -9.46 19.00
N ASP A 287 4.06 -10.48 18.81
CA ASP A 287 2.72 -10.29 18.26
C ASP A 287 1.91 -9.39 19.19
N THR A 288 1.42 -8.26 18.68
CA THR A 288 0.38 -7.49 19.35
C THR A 288 -0.95 -7.82 18.70
N THR A 289 -1.95 -8.12 19.52
CA THR A 289 -3.24 -8.58 19.01
C THR A 289 -4.06 -7.40 18.51
N ARG A 290 -4.51 -7.50 17.25
CA ARG A 290 -5.69 -6.79 16.78
C ARG A 290 -6.93 -7.61 17.14
N GLN A 291 -8.02 -6.92 17.49
CA GLN A 291 -9.35 -7.52 17.48
C GLN A 291 -9.89 -7.49 16.05
N THR A 292 -9.86 -8.61 15.33
CA THR A 292 -10.44 -8.71 13.99
C THR A 292 -11.87 -9.24 14.04
N ALA A 293 -12.69 -8.95 13.03
CA ALA A 293 -13.99 -9.59 12.87
C ALA A 293 -13.89 -11.14 12.73
N CYS A 294 -12.69 -11.64 12.48
CA CYS A 294 -12.34 -13.04 12.31
C CYS A 294 -11.79 -13.71 13.60
N GLU A 295 -11.93 -13.09 14.78
CA GLU A 295 -11.43 -13.56 16.10
C GLU A 295 -11.73 -15.03 16.47
N GLY A 296 -12.66 -15.70 15.77
CA GLY A 296 -12.96 -17.13 15.95
C GLY A 296 -12.01 -18.09 15.22
N ASP A 297 -11.20 -17.61 14.28
CA ASP A 297 -10.25 -18.42 13.53
C ASP A 297 -8.88 -18.47 14.23
N ARG A 298 -8.35 -19.67 14.45
CA ARG A 298 -7.08 -19.88 15.18
C ARG A 298 -5.83 -19.40 14.42
N ASN A 299 -6.00 -18.92 13.20
CA ASN A 299 -4.92 -18.61 12.25
C ASN A 299 -4.79 -17.11 11.94
N VAL A 300 -5.40 -16.21 12.72
CA VAL A 300 -5.46 -14.76 12.41
C VAL A 300 -4.38 -13.95 13.15
N THR A 301 -3.30 -14.57 13.63
CA THR A 301 -2.18 -13.87 14.28
C THR A 301 -1.11 -13.45 13.26
N GLY A 302 -0.54 -12.27 13.44
CA GLY A 302 0.51 -11.72 12.58
C GLY A 302 0.02 -10.70 11.56
N ILE A 303 0.95 -10.13 10.79
CA ILE A 303 0.65 -9.13 9.76
C ILE A 303 0.42 -9.80 8.40
N PRO A 304 -0.55 -9.35 7.60
CA PRO A 304 -0.70 -9.84 6.23
C PRO A 304 0.52 -9.45 5.40
N ILE A 305 1.06 -10.37 4.60
CA ILE A 305 2.15 -10.05 3.67
C ILE A 305 1.76 -10.37 2.22
N PRO A 306 2.19 -9.55 1.23
CA PRO A 306 1.78 -9.72 -0.15
C PRO A 306 2.04 -11.13 -0.68
N ASP A 307 3.21 -11.69 -0.40
CA ASP A 307 3.62 -13.01 -0.91
C ASP A 307 2.77 -14.16 -0.36
N ARG A 308 2.41 -14.10 0.94
CA ARG A 308 1.50 -15.10 1.53
C ARG A 308 0.08 -14.98 0.99
N LEU A 309 -0.42 -13.75 0.81
CA LEU A 309 -1.70 -13.54 0.14
C LEU A 309 -1.65 -14.06 -1.30
N TYR A 310 -0.59 -13.74 -2.04
CA TYR A 310 -0.35 -14.27 -3.38
C TYR A 310 -0.38 -15.80 -3.40
N HIS A 311 0.20 -16.49 -2.42
CA HIS A 311 0.23 -17.96 -2.36
C HIS A 311 -0.96 -18.59 -1.62
N SER A 312 -1.90 -17.79 -1.13
CA SER A 312 -3.05 -18.29 -0.37
C SER A 312 -3.91 -19.27 -1.18
N PRO A 313 -4.46 -20.33 -0.55
CA PRO A 313 -5.43 -21.22 -1.19
C PRO A 313 -6.75 -20.52 -1.53
N ASP A 314 -6.97 -19.31 -1.00
CA ASP A 314 -8.12 -18.48 -1.30
C ASP A 314 -7.94 -17.64 -2.58
N MET A 315 -6.77 -17.70 -3.20
CA MET A 315 -6.42 -16.97 -4.42
C MET A 315 -6.22 -17.94 -5.60
N VAL A 316 -6.67 -17.55 -6.78
CA VAL A 316 -6.60 -18.29 -8.04
C VAL A 316 -5.96 -17.46 -9.14
N ASP A 317 -5.33 -18.15 -10.09
CA ASP A 317 -4.73 -17.50 -11.25
C ASP A 317 -5.81 -16.97 -12.20
N ILE A 318 -5.57 -15.77 -12.72
CA ILE A 318 -6.38 -15.20 -13.80
C ILE A 318 -5.76 -15.69 -15.11
N VAL A 319 -6.48 -16.59 -15.78
CA VAL A 319 -6.07 -17.20 -17.05
C VAL A 319 -6.65 -16.38 -18.22
N PRO A 320 -5.87 -16.09 -19.28
CA PRO A 320 -6.32 -15.36 -20.48
C PRO A 320 -7.50 -15.99 -21.23
#